data_AF-A0A8T2JKI1-F1
#
_entry.id   AF-A0A8T2JKI1-F1
#
_cell.length_a   1.000
_cell.length_b   1.000
_cell.length_c   1.000
_cell.angle_alpha   90.00
_cell.angle_beta   90.00
_cell.angle_gamma   90.00
#
_symmetry.space_group_name_H-M   'P 1'
#
loop_
_entity.id
_entity.type
_entity.pdbx_description
1 polymer ?
#
loop_
_entity_poly.entity_id
_entity_poly.type
_entity_poly.pdbx_seq_one_letter_code
_entity_poly.pdbx_strand_id
1 'polypeptide(L)'
;MNPYDRGSAFAIGSDGFCCQSREMKEWHGCRSTRGVNKGKYYYEVACHDQGLCRVGWSTLQASLDLGTDKFGFGFGGTGKKSHNKQFDNYGEEFTMHDTIGCYLDIDNGSVKFSKNGKDLGLAFQIPSHLKNQSFFASCVLKNAELKFNFGDEDFKYPPKDGFVALSKAPDGHVVKSQQTGSAQVSQAKNLPNAPKALIIEPSRELAEQTLNNVKQFKKYVDSPKLRELLIIGGVAAKEQLSLLENGVDIVVGTPGRIDDLISTGKLNLSQVRFLVLDEADGLLSQGYSDFINRVYGQIPQITSDGKRLQVIICSATLHSFDVKKLSEKIMHFPTWVDLKGEDSVPETVHHVVVPVNPKKDKLWERLGKNHIRTDGVHDKDNTRPGGNSAETWSEAIKVLKGEYTVRAIKEHKMDQAIVFCRTKLDCDNMEQYFIQQGGGPDKKGHQFSCVCLHSDRKPHERKQNLERFKKSEVRFLICTDVAARGIDIHGVPYVINVTLPDEKQNYVHRIGRVGRAERMGLALSLVASEKEKVWYHVCSSRGKGCYNTRLKEDGGCTIWYNEMQLLSEIEEHLTCTISQVEPDLKVPVDEFDGKVVYGQRRATGGKIWLI
;
A
#
# COMPACT_ATOMS: atom_id res chain seq x y z
N MET A 1 -28.96 -9.99 16.78
CA MET A 1 -29.28 -8.53 16.81
C MET A 1 -30.05 -8.14 15.57
N ASN A 2 -30.88 -7.08 15.59
CA ASN A 2 -31.81 -6.76 14.50
C ASN A 2 -31.17 -5.78 13.48
N PRO A 3 -30.88 -6.21 12.25
CA PRO A 3 -30.28 -5.34 11.22
C PRO A 3 -31.21 -4.22 10.74
N TYR A 4 -32.51 -4.29 11.05
CA TYR A 4 -33.52 -3.30 10.68
C TYR A 4 -33.84 -2.31 11.80
N ASP A 5 -33.32 -2.55 13.00
CA ASP A 5 -33.59 -1.74 14.19
C ASP A 5 -32.25 -1.30 14.79
N ARG A 6 -31.54 -0.48 14.01
CA ARG A 6 -30.16 -0.03 14.29
C ARG A 6 -29.87 1.38 13.77
N GLY A 7 -28.88 2.03 14.37
CA GLY A 7 -28.33 3.30 13.89
C GLY A 7 -27.60 3.13 12.55
N SER A 8 -27.47 4.22 11.79
CA SER A 8 -26.88 4.24 10.45
C SER A 8 -25.47 3.64 10.39
N ALA A 9 -24.60 4.00 11.33
CA ALA A 9 -23.23 3.49 11.42
C ALA A 9 -23.05 2.28 12.35
N PHE A 10 -24.15 1.67 12.81
CA PHE A 10 -24.12 0.43 13.59
C PHE A 10 -23.99 -0.77 12.66
N ALA A 11 -22.96 -1.59 12.82
CA ALA A 11 -22.78 -2.81 12.03
C ALA A 11 -23.01 -4.06 12.89
N ILE A 12 -23.63 -5.08 12.28
CA ILE A 12 -23.85 -6.39 12.88
C ILE A 12 -23.11 -7.39 12.02
N GLY A 13 -22.31 -8.26 12.64
CA GLY A 13 -21.61 -9.35 11.99
C GLY A 13 -22.58 -10.34 11.35
N SER A 14 -22.07 -11.14 10.42
CA SER A 14 -22.85 -12.16 9.72
C SER A 14 -23.41 -13.25 10.63
N ASP A 15 -22.80 -13.46 11.80
CA ASP A 15 -23.31 -14.35 12.86
C ASP A 15 -24.55 -13.77 13.55
N GLY A 16 -24.82 -12.47 13.38
CA GLY A 16 -25.91 -11.75 14.04
C GLY A 16 -25.62 -11.41 15.50
N PHE A 17 -24.46 -11.76 16.05
CA PHE A 17 -24.12 -11.64 17.46
C PHE A 17 -22.98 -10.65 17.74
N CYS A 18 -22.05 -10.50 16.81
CA CYS A 18 -21.02 -9.46 16.89
C CYS A 18 -21.59 -8.11 16.44
N CYS A 19 -21.42 -7.07 17.24
CA CYS A 19 -21.93 -5.73 16.98
C CYS A 19 -20.82 -4.70 17.13
N GLN A 20 -20.75 -3.72 16.24
CA GLN A 20 -19.76 -2.66 16.34
C GLN A 20 -20.29 -1.30 15.85
N SER A 21 -19.71 -0.24 16.39
CA SER A 21 -19.75 1.11 15.82
C SER A 21 -18.34 1.67 15.84
N ARG A 22 -17.86 2.18 14.71
CA ARG A 22 -16.54 2.81 14.59
C ARG A 22 -16.61 4.33 14.57
N GLU A 23 -17.79 4.90 14.83
CA GLU A 23 -17.94 6.34 14.97
C GLU A 23 -17.35 6.80 16.32
N MET A 24 -16.47 7.80 16.26
CA MET A 24 -15.78 8.42 17.38
C MET A 24 -16.55 9.57 18.01
N LYS A 25 -17.55 10.18 17.35
CA LYS A 25 -18.33 11.31 17.90
C LYS A 25 -19.75 10.91 18.28
N GLU A 26 -20.45 10.23 17.40
CA GLU A 26 -21.86 9.86 17.58
C GLU A 26 -22.05 8.48 18.19
N TRP A 27 -23.20 8.31 18.84
CA TRP A 27 -23.65 7.05 19.41
C TRP A 27 -24.59 6.36 18.43
N HIS A 28 -24.34 5.09 18.14
CA HIS A 28 -25.24 4.27 17.34
C HIS A 28 -25.61 3.04 18.13
N GLY A 29 -26.90 2.69 18.15
CA GLY A 29 -27.36 1.51 18.87
C GLY A 29 -28.24 0.60 18.04
N CYS A 30 -28.59 -0.52 18.64
CA CYS A 30 -29.36 -1.58 18.02
C CYS A 30 -30.16 -2.35 19.07
N ARG A 31 -31.31 -2.87 18.66
CA ARG A 31 -32.13 -3.80 19.44
C ARG A 31 -32.06 -5.21 18.87
N SER A 32 -32.35 -6.19 19.69
CA SER A 32 -32.47 -7.60 19.29
C SER A 32 -33.75 -7.85 18.47
N THR A 33 -33.76 -8.94 17.71
CA THR A 33 -34.93 -9.37 16.91
C THR A 33 -36.03 -9.99 17.78
N ARG A 34 -35.66 -10.45 18.99
CA ARG A 34 -36.51 -11.16 19.93
C ARG A 34 -36.54 -10.41 21.27
N GLY A 35 -37.72 -10.07 21.71
CA GLY A 35 -37.99 -9.51 23.04
C GLY A 35 -38.85 -10.46 23.87
N VAL A 36 -39.09 -10.06 25.11
CA VAL A 36 -39.82 -10.82 26.11
C VAL A 36 -40.80 -9.92 26.87
N ASN A 37 -41.95 -10.46 27.27
CA ASN A 37 -43.01 -9.70 27.95
C ASN A 37 -43.41 -10.25 29.33
N LYS A 38 -42.89 -11.40 29.74
CA LYS A 38 -43.18 -12.05 31.04
C LYS A 38 -42.07 -13.02 31.44
N GLY A 39 -41.74 -13.14 32.72
CA GLY A 39 -40.71 -14.05 33.24
C GLY A 39 -39.37 -13.38 33.55
N LYS A 40 -38.34 -14.22 33.78
CA LYS A 40 -36.98 -13.81 34.16
C LYS A 40 -35.95 -14.24 33.12
N TYR A 41 -35.23 -13.29 32.53
CA TYR A 41 -34.31 -13.55 31.42
C TYR A 41 -32.93 -12.97 31.59
N TYR A 42 -31.99 -13.62 30.92
CA TYR A 42 -30.58 -13.33 30.98
C TYR A 42 -29.90 -13.45 29.62
N TYR A 43 -28.90 -12.61 29.39
CA TYR A 43 -27.94 -12.75 28.29
C TYR A 43 -26.57 -12.18 28.70
N GLU A 44 -25.52 -12.59 27.99
CA GLU A 44 -24.15 -12.08 28.18
C GLU A 44 -23.71 -11.19 27.02
N VAL A 45 -22.82 -10.24 27.35
CA VAL A 45 -22.13 -9.43 26.37
C VAL A 45 -20.64 -9.40 26.69
N ALA A 46 -19.81 -9.89 25.76
CA ALA A 46 -18.36 -9.79 25.84
C ALA A 46 -17.89 -8.51 25.15
N CYS A 47 -17.03 -7.75 25.83
CA CYS A 47 -16.42 -6.53 25.28
C CYS A 47 -15.14 -6.88 24.54
N HIS A 48 -15.05 -6.56 23.25
CA HIS A 48 -13.90 -6.88 22.40
C HIS A 48 -13.00 -5.67 22.12
N ASP A 49 -13.40 -4.48 22.58
CA ASP A 49 -12.73 -3.23 22.28
C ASP A 49 -12.75 -2.26 23.47
N GLN A 50 -11.91 -1.23 23.42
CA GLN A 50 -11.76 -0.21 24.46
C GLN A 50 -12.71 0.97 24.33
N GLY A 51 -13.53 1.01 23.28
CA GLY A 51 -14.51 2.07 23.07
C GLY A 51 -15.61 2.14 24.11
N LEU A 52 -16.43 3.19 24.00
CA LEU A 52 -17.55 3.40 24.90
C LEU A 52 -18.78 2.61 24.43
N CYS A 53 -19.42 1.94 25.37
CA CYS A 53 -20.64 1.20 25.11
C CYS A 53 -21.64 1.33 26.27
N ARG A 54 -22.92 1.09 25.98
CA ARG A 54 -23.95 0.75 26.97
C ARG A 54 -24.71 -0.48 26.50
N VAL A 55 -25.02 -1.38 27.43
CA VAL A 55 -25.81 -2.60 27.22
C VAL A 55 -27.03 -2.61 28.15
N GLY A 56 -28.09 -3.33 27.79
CA GLY A 56 -29.24 -3.48 28.65
C GLY A 56 -30.54 -3.79 27.91
N TRP A 57 -31.63 -3.19 28.37
CA TRP A 57 -32.98 -3.56 27.92
C TRP A 57 -33.75 -2.31 27.49
N SER A 58 -34.55 -2.43 26.43
CA SER A 58 -35.41 -1.33 26.01
C SER A 58 -36.71 -1.85 25.38
N THR A 59 -37.75 -1.02 25.39
CA THR A 59 -38.98 -1.30 24.65
C THR A 59 -38.84 -0.85 23.18
N LEU A 60 -39.80 -1.21 22.32
CA LEU A 60 -39.83 -0.74 20.92
C LEU A 60 -40.01 0.78 20.78
N GLN A 61 -40.47 1.45 21.84
CA GLN A 61 -40.67 2.91 21.87
C GLN A 61 -39.38 3.67 22.21
N ALA A 62 -38.35 2.97 22.69
CA ALA A 62 -37.07 3.59 22.99
C ALA A 62 -36.38 4.10 21.72
N SER A 63 -35.60 5.17 21.88
CA SER A 63 -34.57 5.56 20.94
C SER A 63 -33.46 4.51 20.91
N LEU A 64 -32.68 4.53 19.84
CA LEU A 64 -31.49 3.66 19.70
C LEU A 64 -30.27 4.22 20.44
N ASP A 65 -30.41 5.30 21.22
CA ASP A 65 -29.39 5.78 22.16
C ASP A 65 -29.79 5.34 23.59
N LEU A 66 -29.45 4.08 23.91
CA LEU A 66 -29.94 3.38 25.10
C LEU A 66 -29.71 4.17 26.40
N GLY A 67 -30.79 4.44 27.14
CA GLY A 67 -30.77 5.15 28.43
C GLY A 67 -30.95 6.66 28.32
N THR A 68 -31.11 7.21 27.13
CA THR A 68 -31.40 8.65 26.92
C THR A 68 -32.88 9.00 26.86
N ASP A 69 -33.76 8.01 27.09
CA ASP A 69 -35.20 8.17 27.18
C ASP A 69 -35.77 7.29 28.31
N LYS A 70 -37.07 7.44 28.55
CA LYS A 70 -37.82 6.75 29.60
C LYS A 70 -38.14 5.27 29.30
N PHE A 71 -37.75 4.76 28.16
CA PHE A 71 -38.06 3.40 27.68
C PHE A 71 -36.84 2.49 27.58
N GLY A 72 -35.63 3.05 27.73
CA GLY A 72 -34.36 2.33 27.75
C GLY A 72 -33.68 2.30 29.12
N PHE A 73 -33.11 1.15 29.47
CA PHE A 73 -32.41 0.87 30.72
C PHE A 73 -31.01 0.35 30.38
N GLY A 74 -30.00 1.21 30.55
CA GLY A 74 -28.62 0.91 30.13
C GLY A 74 -27.62 0.85 31.28
N PHE A 75 -26.56 0.08 31.10
CA PHE A 75 -25.34 0.08 31.91
C PHE A 75 -24.14 0.29 31.00
N GLY A 76 -23.33 1.31 31.29
CA GLY A 76 -22.25 1.77 30.42
C GLY A 76 -20.87 1.39 30.91
N GLY A 77 -19.91 1.31 29.98
CA GLY A 77 -18.51 0.98 30.25
C GLY A 77 -17.83 1.91 31.27
N THR A 78 -18.38 3.10 31.52
CA THR A 78 -17.94 4.04 32.55
C THR A 78 -18.50 3.74 33.96
N GLY A 79 -19.06 2.55 34.20
CA GLY A 79 -19.57 2.13 35.52
C GLY A 79 -20.91 2.78 35.89
N LYS A 80 -21.53 3.52 34.97
CA LYS A 80 -22.78 4.24 35.21
C LYS A 80 -23.99 3.50 34.64
N LYS A 81 -25.07 3.50 35.41
CA LYS A 81 -26.41 3.13 34.91
C LYS A 81 -27.06 4.35 34.29
N SER A 82 -27.79 4.16 33.19
CA SER A 82 -28.41 5.24 32.42
C SER A 82 -29.89 4.98 32.14
N HIS A 83 -30.74 5.94 32.48
CA HIS A 83 -32.17 5.95 32.19
C HIS A 83 -32.69 7.39 32.10
N ASN A 84 -33.52 7.70 31.09
CA ASN A 84 -34.11 9.03 30.92
C ASN A 84 -33.09 10.20 30.98
N LYS A 85 -31.92 10.03 30.35
CA LYS A 85 -30.78 10.97 30.36
C LYS A 85 -30.14 11.22 31.73
N GLN A 86 -30.48 10.43 32.75
CA GLN A 86 -29.78 10.41 34.03
C GLN A 86 -28.70 9.34 33.99
N PHE A 87 -27.51 9.67 34.51
CA PHE A 87 -26.32 8.81 34.49
C PHE A 87 -25.73 8.71 35.89
N ASP A 88 -26.15 7.68 36.62
CA ASP A 88 -25.80 7.49 38.03
C ASP A 88 -24.70 6.45 38.19
N ASN A 89 -23.82 6.64 39.17
CA ASN A 89 -22.86 5.61 39.55
C ASN A 89 -23.60 4.38 40.05
N TYR A 90 -23.19 3.19 39.60
CA TYR A 90 -23.87 1.94 39.94
C TYR A 90 -22.90 0.78 40.13
N GLY A 91 -21.99 0.58 39.18
CA GLY A 91 -21.03 -0.51 39.20
C GLY A 91 -19.62 -0.04 38.87
N GLU A 92 -18.74 -1.01 38.68
CA GLU A 92 -17.37 -0.76 38.22
C GLU A 92 -17.34 -0.51 36.70
N GLU A 93 -16.38 0.29 36.24
CA GLU A 93 -16.08 0.46 34.82
C GLU A 93 -15.76 -0.89 34.17
N PHE A 94 -16.09 -1.06 32.90
CA PHE A 94 -15.80 -2.27 32.14
C PHE A 94 -15.35 -1.96 30.72
N THR A 95 -14.47 -2.80 30.18
CA THR A 95 -13.82 -2.60 28.89
C THR A 95 -13.47 -3.95 28.24
N MET A 96 -12.62 -3.93 27.21
CA MET A 96 -12.09 -5.11 26.53
C MET A 96 -11.75 -6.25 27.50
N HIS A 97 -12.19 -7.46 27.17
CA HIS A 97 -12.09 -8.70 27.95
C HIS A 97 -13.09 -8.88 29.10
N ASP A 98 -13.83 -7.83 29.49
CA ASP A 98 -14.92 -7.98 30.44
C ASP A 98 -16.17 -8.61 29.80
N THR A 99 -16.92 -9.35 30.61
CA THR A 99 -18.21 -9.95 30.24
C THR A 99 -19.30 -9.40 31.15
N ILE A 100 -20.34 -8.83 30.57
CA ILE A 100 -21.47 -8.24 31.28
C ILE A 100 -22.69 -9.15 31.19
N GLY A 101 -23.19 -9.59 32.34
CA GLY A 101 -24.45 -10.30 32.44
C GLY A 101 -25.60 -9.33 32.59
N CYS A 102 -26.63 -9.44 31.74
CA CYS A 102 -27.78 -8.55 31.70
C CYS A 102 -29.04 -9.29 32.16
N TYR A 103 -29.60 -8.91 33.31
CA TYR A 103 -30.75 -9.58 33.93
C TYR A 103 -32.01 -8.73 33.82
N LEU A 104 -33.13 -9.36 33.48
CA LEU A 104 -34.46 -8.76 33.43
C LEU A 104 -35.45 -9.68 34.13
N ASP A 105 -36.04 -9.23 35.24
CA ASP A 105 -37.16 -9.89 35.92
C ASP A 105 -38.41 -9.05 35.68
N ILE A 106 -39.22 -9.44 34.69
CA ILE A 106 -40.41 -8.70 34.30
C ILE A 106 -41.51 -8.84 35.36
N ASP A 107 -41.60 -10.03 35.98
CA ASP A 107 -42.62 -10.37 36.97
C ASP A 107 -42.54 -9.43 38.19
N ASN A 108 -41.31 -9.18 38.67
CA ASN A 108 -41.07 -8.22 39.75
C ASN A 108 -40.75 -6.79 39.25
N GLY A 109 -40.53 -6.64 37.94
CA GLY A 109 -40.19 -5.38 37.30
C GLY A 109 -38.81 -4.86 37.71
N SER A 110 -37.76 -5.69 37.64
CA SER A 110 -36.40 -5.29 38.00
C SER A 110 -35.39 -5.57 36.89
N VAL A 111 -34.39 -4.69 36.79
CA VAL A 111 -33.22 -4.86 35.91
C VAL A 111 -31.97 -4.78 36.76
N LYS A 112 -31.04 -5.72 36.57
CA LYS A 112 -29.72 -5.73 37.21
C LYS A 112 -28.64 -6.21 36.24
N PHE A 113 -27.38 -5.98 36.61
CA PHE A 113 -26.23 -6.38 35.81
C PHE A 113 -25.19 -7.11 36.66
N SER A 114 -24.36 -7.92 36.03
CA SER A 114 -23.14 -8.47 36.61
C SER A 114 -21.93 -8.15 35.74
N LYS A 115 -20.75 -8.04 36.36
CA LYS A 115 -19.47 -7.93 35.66
C LYS A 115 -18.62 -9.14 36.01
N ASN A 116 -18.21 -9.92 35.01
CA ASN A 116 -17.40 -11.13 35.17
C ASN A 116 -17.97 -12.08 36.25
N GLY A 117 -19.30 -12.23 36.27
CA GLY A 117 -20.03 -13.06 37.24
C GLY A 117 -20.29 -12.42 38.61
N LYS A 118 -19.72 -11.25 38.92
CA LYS A 118 -20.00 -10.50 40.16
C LYS A 118 -21.29 -9.69 40.00
N ASP A 119 -22.32 -10.01 40.78
CA ASP A 119 -23.59 -9.26 40.82
C ASP A 119 -23.35 -7.83 41.31
N LEU A 120 -23.87 -6.84 40.59
CA LEU A 120 -23.75 -5.41 40.91
C LEU A 120 -24.97 -4.87 41.67
N GLY A 121 -25.95 -5.72 41.98
CA GLY A 121 -27.16 -5.35 42.72
C GLY A 121 -28.24 -4.74 41.83
N LEU A 122 -29.32 -4.21 42.41
CA LEU A 122 -30.46 -3.67 41.66
C LEU A 122 -30.07 -2.39 40.89
N ALA A 123 -30.21 -2.39 39.55
CA ALA A 123 -29.97 -1.19 38.74
C ALA A 123 -31.24 -0.33 38.63
N PHE A 124 -32.35 -0.95 38.24
CA PHE A 124 -33.60 -0.24 37.95
C PHE A 124 -34.83 -1.01 38.45
N GLN A 125 -35.81 -0.24 38.94
CA GLN A 125 -37.18 -0.69 39.12
C GLN A 125 -38.00 -0.22 37.91
N ILE A 126 -38.57 -1.16 37.15
CA ILE A 126 -39.40 -0.88 35.97
C ILE A 126 -40.70 -0.20 36.44
N PRO A 127 -41.03 1.00 35.92
CA PRO A 127 -42.28 1.68 36.22
C PRO A 127 -43.51 0.82 35.88
N SER A 128 -44.55 0.89 36.72
CA SER A 128 -45.76 0.06 36.57
C SER A 128 -46.42 0.16 35.19
N HIS A 129 -46.37 1.33 34.54
CA HIS A 129 -46.91 1.55 33.20
C HIS A 129 -46.13 0.84 32.07
N LEU A 130 -44.90 0.42 32.33
CA LEU A 130 -44.06 -0.33 31.39
C LEU A 130 -44.06 -1.84 31.63
N LYS A 131 -44.63 -2.33 32.75
CA LYS A 131 -44.62 -3.77 33.07
C LYS A 131 -45.32 -4.65 32.03
N ASN A 132 -46.29 -4.11 31.31
CA ASN A 132 -47.01 -4.83 30.24
C ASN A 132 -46.35 -4.68 28.86
N GLN A 133 -45.20 -3.98 28.77
CA GLN A 133 -44.46 -3.81 27.52
C GLN A 133 -43.49 -4.97 27.29
N SER A 134 -43.09 -5.13 26.04
CA SER A 134 -42.04 -6.09 25.66
C SER A 134 -40.68 -5.42 25.72
N PHE A 135 -39.70 -6.15 26.25
CA PHE A 135 -38.32 -5.70 26.38
C PHE A 135 -37.39 -6.49 25.48
N PHE A 136 -36.50 -5.77 24.82
CA PHE A 136 -35.52 -6.28 23.87
C PHE A 136 -34.13 -6.03 24.42
N ALA A 137 -33.24 -7.02 24.31
CA ALA A 137 -31.81 -6.80 24.52
C ALA A 137 -31.32 -5.70 23.57
N SER A 138 -30.56 -4.75 24.10
CA SER A 138 -30.24 -3.49 23.42
C SER A 138 -28.82 -3.07 23.75
N CYS A 139 -28.17 -2.37 22.82
CA CYS A 139 -26.91 -1.68 23.10
C CYS A 139 -26.76 -0.42 22.27
N VAL A 140 -25.80 0.41 22.67
CA VAL A 140 -25.33 1.59 21.93
C VAL A 140 -23.82 1.68 22.07
N LEU A 141 -23.15 1.98 20.95
CA LEU A 141 -21.71 1.87 20.77
C LEU A 141 -21.15 3.17 20.21
N LYS A 142 -19.95 3.52 20.67
CA LYS A 142 -19.14 4.64 20.20
C LYS A 142 -17.68 4.19 20.17
N ASN A 143 -17.17 3.96 18.95
CA ASN A 143 -15.87 3.34 18.66
C ASN A 143 -15.63 2.01 19.41
N ALA A 144 -16.65 1.15 19.51
CA ALA A 144 -16.64 -0.07 20.32
C ALA A 144 -17.15 -1.29 19.55
N GLU A 145 -16.77 -2.48 20.01
CA GLU A 145 -17.24 -3.78 19.52
C GLU A 145 -17.64 -4.69 20.69
N LEU A 146 -18.80 -5.34 20.56
CA LEU A 146 -19.39 -6.26 21.54
C LEU A 146 -19.82 -7.57 20.86
N LYS A 147 -19.66 -8.71 21.54
CA LYS A 147 -20.27 -9.99 21.13
C LYS A 147 -21.37 -10.39 22.10
N PHE A 148 -22.56 -10.66 21.60
CA PHE A 148 -23.71 -11.11 22.38
C PHE A 148 -23.76 -12.62 22.45
N ASN A 149 -24.11 -13.16 23.62
CA ASN A 149 -24.57 -14.53 23.78
C ASN A 149 -25.96 -14.51 24.41
N PHE A 150 -26.99 -14.95 23.69
CA PHE A 150 -28.37 -15.03 24.18
C PHE A 150 -28.70 -16.39 24.83
N GLY A 151 -27.72 -17.29 24.91
CA GLY A 151 -27.83 -18.68 25.40
C GLY A 151 -27.89 -19.72 24.28
N ASP A 152 -27.37 -19.38 23.10
CA ASP A 152 -27.13 -20.33 22.01
C ASP A 152 -25.75 -21.02 22.17
N GLU A 153 -24.82 -20.36 22.85
CA GLU A 153 -23.55 -20.91 23.36
C GLU A 153 -23.61 -20.97 24.90
N ASP A 154 -22.77 -21.80 25.53
CA ASP A 154 -22.66 -21.82 26.99
C ASP A 154 -22.25 -20.45 27.53
N PHE A 155 -22.92 -20.00 28.60
CA PHE A 155 -22.55 -18.75 29.27
C PHE A 155 -21.24 -18.90 30.02
N LYS A 156 -20.39 -17.87 29.96
CA LYS A 156 -19.16 -17.81 30.76
C LYS A 156 -19.49 -17.69 32.25
N TYR A 157 -20.56 -16.98 32.59
CA TYR A 157 -21.07 -16.77 33.94
C TYR A 157 -22.58 -17.05 33.99
N PRO A 158 -22.99 -18.33 34.09
CA PRO A 158 -24.40 -18.71 34.05
C PRO A 158 -25.25 -17.99 35.11
N PRO A 159 -26.52 -17.64 34.79
CA PRO A 159 -27.38 -16.94 35.72
C PRO A 159 -27.88 -17.85 36.86
N LYS A 160 -28.15 -17.25 38.02
CA LYS A 160 -28.74 -17.90 39.20
C LYS A 160 -30.22 -17.52 39.36
N ASP A 161 -30.87 -17.97 40.42
CA ASP A 161 -32.20 -17.50 40.87
C ASP A 161 -33.35 -17.66 39.85
N GLY A 162 -33.30 -18.71 39.04
CA GLY A 162 -34.37 -19.07 38.10
C GLY A 162 -34.43 -18.21 36.84
N PHE A 163 -33.39 -17.42 36.55
CA PHE A 163 -33.27 -16.70 35.28
C PHE A 163 -32.94 -17.65 34.13
N VAL A 164 -33.63 -17.49 33.00
CA VAL A 164 -33.48 -18.32 31.81
C VAL A 164 -32.78 -17.55 30.70
N ALA A 165 -32.00 -18.24 29.87
CA ALA A 165 -31.44 -17.67 28.64
C ALA A 165 -32.52 -17.00 27.76
N LEU A 166 -32.23 -15.82 27.22
CA LEU A 166 -33.18 -15.12 26.33
C LEU A 166 -33.55 -15.95 25.09
N SER A 167 -32.63 -16.75 24.54
CA SER A 167 -32.91 -17.64 23.40
C SER A 167 -33.84 -18.80 23.76
N LYS A 168 -33.91 -19.18 25.05
CA LYS A 168 -34.76 -20.27 25.58
C LYS A 168 -36.07 -19.78 26.19
N ALA A 169 -36.45 -18.52 25.96
CA ALA A 169 -37.73 -17.99 26.40
C ALA A 169 -38.90 -18.79 25.79
N PRO A 170 -39.92 -19.19 26.60
CA PRO A 170 -41.10 -19.89 26.08
C PRO A 170 -41.82 -19.08 25.01
N ASP A 171 -42.39 -19.73 24.00
CA ASP A 171 -43.04 -19.05 22.86
C ASP A 171 -44.13 -18.05 23.29
N GLY A 172 -44.89 -18.35 24.35
CA GLY A 172 -45.90 -17.45 24.90
C GLY A 172 -45.36 -16.18 25.57
N HIS A 173 -44.07 -16.14 25.88
CA HIS A 173 -43.40 -14.96 26.45
C HIS A 173 -42.62 -14.17 25.40
N VAL A 174 -42.41 -14.74 24.21
CA VAL A 174 -41.57 -14.18 23.16
C VAL A 174 -42.37 -13.19 22.31
N VAL A 175 -41.77 -12.03 22.08
CA VAL A 175 -42.30 -11.02 21.15
C VAL A 175 -41.27 -10.74 20.07
N LYS A 176 -41.64 -10.94 18.81
CA LYS A 176 -40.77 -10.62 17.67
C LYS A 176 -40.79 -9.11 17.42
N SER A 177 -39.66 -8.54 17.06
CA SER A 177 -39.58 -7.12 16.69
C SER A 177 -40.50 -6.83 15.50
N GLN A 178 -41.23 -5.72 15.56
CA GLN A 178 -42.08 -5.24 14.46
C GLN A 178 -41.27 -4.51 13.38
N GLN A 179 -40.04 -4.10 13.70
CA GLN A 179 -39.07 -3.57 12.73
C GLN A 179 -38.56 -4.74 11.89
N THR A 180 -39.38 -5.13 10.93
CA THR A 180 -39.10 -6.18 9.96
C THR A 180 -39.01 -5.53 8.59
N GLY A 181 -37.88 -5.74 7.92
CA GLY A 181 -37.76 -5.47 6.50
C GLY A 181 -37.78 -6.78 5.75
N SER A 182 -38.53 -6.85 4.65
CA SER A 182 -37.97 -7.47 3.47
C SER A 182 -36.84 -6.56 3.03
N ALA A 183 -35.62 -6.75 3.55
CA ALA A 183 -34.49 -6.27 2.78
C ALA A 183 -34.49 -7.06 1.46
N GLN A 184 -35.17 -6.52 0.44
CA GLN A 184 -34.31 -6.07 -0.63
C GLN A 184 -33.32 -5.15 0.06
N VAL A 185 -32.12 -5.67 0.36
CA VAL A 185 -30.91 -4.85 0.33
C VAL A 185 -31.19 -3.99 -0.88
N SER A 186 -31.43 -2.69 -0.69
CA SER A 186 -31.51 -1.82 -1.85
C SER A 186 -30.17 -2.07 -2.50
N GLN A 187 -30.17 -2.86 -3.58
CA GLN A 187 -28.97 -3.06 -4.36
C GLN A 187 -28.61 -1.64 -4.69
N ALA A 188 -27.54 -1.13 -4.07
CA ALA A 188 -27.04 0.19 -4.36
C ALA A 188 -27.02 0.22 -5.89
N LYS A 189 -27.88 1.04 -6.51
CA LYS A 189 -28.09 1.01 -7.96
C LYS A 189 -26.71 0.91 -8.56
N ASN A 190 -26.40 -0.18 -9.29
CA ASN A 190 -25.06 -0.38 -9.82
C ASN A 190 -24.77 0.82 -10.73
N LEU A 191 -24.02 1.77 -10.20
CA LEU A 191 -23.67 2.98 -10.91
C LEU A 191 -22.61 2.55 -11.91
N PRO A 192 -22.79 2.83 -13.22
CA PRO A 192 -21.84 2.40 -14.23
C PRO A 192 -20.40 2.85 -13.91
N ASN A 193 -20.27 4.06 -13.38
CA ASN A 193 -18.98 4.65 -13.05
C ASN A 193 -18.48 4.35 -11.62
N ALA A 194 -19.02 3.33 -10.94
CA ALA A 194 -18.64 2.97 -9.58
C ALA A 194 -18.09 1.53 -9.49
N PRO A 195 -16.76 1.34 -9.61
CA PRO A 195 -16.16 0.01 -9.58
C PRO A 195 -16.26 -0.67 -8.21
N LYS A 196 -16.20 -2.00 -8.19
CA LYS A 196 -16.05 -2.81 -6.98
C LYS A 196 -14.59 -2.89 -6.51
N ALA A 197 -13.63 -2.86 -7.43
CA ALA A 197 -12.21 -2.88 -7.11
C ALA A 197 -11.48 -1.69 -7.72
N LEU A 198 -10.63 -1.06 -6.92
CA LEU A 198 -9.72 0.00 -7.34
C LEU A 198 -8.28 -0.45 -7.07
N ILE A 199 -7.49 -0.62 -8.13
CA ILE A 199 -6.07 -0.98 -8.07
C ILE A 199 -5.24 0.23 -8.49
N ILE A 200 -4.40 0.70 -7.57
CA ILE A 200 -3.58 1.90 -7.74
C ILE A 200 -2.12 1.48 -7.92
N GLU A 201 -1.54 1.99 -8.99
CA GLU A 201 -0.22 1.59 -9.48
C GLU A 201 0.68 2.83 -9.63
N PRO A 202 1.97 2.77 -9.24
CA PRO A 202 2.87 3.93 -9.31
C PRO A 202 3.25 4.34 -10.73
N SER A 203 3.19 3.42 -11.71
CA SER A 203 3.61 3.67 -13.10
C SER A 203 2.53 3.24 -14.10
N ARG A 204 2.60 3.81 -15.32
CA ARG A 204 1.65 3.49 -16.39
C ARG A 204 1.87 2.07 -16.89
N GLU A 205 3.14 1.68 -16.94
CA GLU A 205 3.61 0.38 -17.40
C GLU A 205 3.13 -0.74 -16.47
N LEU A 206 3.19 -0.53 -15.15
CA LEU A 206 2.66 -1.48 -14.17
C LEU A 206 1.14 -1.60 -14.27
N ALA A 207 0.43 -0.46 -14.36
CA ALA A 207 -1.01 -0.46 -14.56
C ALA A 207 -1.45 -1.21 -15.81
N GLU A 208 -0.71 -1.07 -16.93
CA GLU A 208 -0.96 -1.84 -18.15
C GLU A 208 -0.74 -3.34 -17.94
N GLN A 209 0.30 -3.74 -17.22
CA GLN A 209 0.59 -5.14 -16.91
C GLN A 209 -0.48 -5.75 -15.99
N THR A 210 -0.82 -5.07 -14.89
CA THR A 210 -1.86 -5.49 -13.97
C THR A 210 -3.21 -5.64 -14.69
N LEU A 211 -3.57 -4.69 -15.54
CA LEU A 211 -4.80 -4.82 -16.33
C LEU A 211 -4.75 -5.97 -17.34
N ASN A 212 -3.60 -6.25 -17.95
CA ASN A 212 -3.45 -7.43 -18.83
C ASN A 212 -3.63 -8.73 -18.05
N ASN A 213 -3.15 -8.81 -16.81
CA ASN A 213 -3.41 -9.96 -15.93
C ASN A 213 -4.90 -10.07 -15.60
N VAL A 214 -5.57 -8.97 -15.22
CA VAL A 214 -7.04 -8.94 -15.03
C VAL A 214 -7.78 -9.44 -16.28
N LYS A 215 -7.34 -9.02 -17.48
CA LYS A 215 -7.90 -9.48 -18.77
C LYS A 215 -7.69 -10.96 -19.04
N GLN A 216 -6.60 -11.54 -18.55
CA GLN A 216 -6.35 -12.98 -18.67
C GLN A 216 -7.25 -13.76 -17.70
N PHE A 217 -7.32 -13.33 -16.44
CA PHE A 217 -8.13 -14.00 -15.41
C PHE A 217 -9.62 -13.91 -15.70
N LYS A 218 -10.13 -12.76 -16.14
CA LYS A 218 -11.57 -12.57 -16.39
C LYS A 218 -12.13 -13.50 -17.48
N LYS A 219 -11.28 -14.06 -18.36
CA LYS A 219 -11.71 -15.03 -19.39
C LYS A 219 -12.31 -16.31 -18.79
N TYR A 220 -12.00 -16.59 -17.53
CA TYR A 220 -12.47 -17.76 -16.79
C TYR A 220 -13.59 -17.42 -15.81
N VAL A 221 -14.15 -16.20 -15.87
CA VAL A 221 -15.23 -15.72 -14.98
C VAL A 221 -16.45 -15.36 -15.83
N ASP A 222 -17.40 -16.29 -15.91
CA ASP A 222 -18.59 -16.13 -16.74
C ASP A 222 -19.77 -15.48 -16.01
N SER A 223 -19.77 -15.48 -14.67
CA SER A 223 -20.89 -14.98 -13.86
C SER A 223 -20.40 -14.38 -12.53
N PRO A 224 -20.33 -13.04 -12.40
CA PRO A 224 -20.64 -12.03 -13.41
C PRO A 224 -19.53 -11.87 -14.45
N LYS A 225 -19.90 -11.45 -15.67
CA LYS A 225 -18.92 -11.04 -16.69
C LYS A 225 -18.27 -9.72 -16.28
N LEU A 226 -16.98 -9.79 -15.93
CA LEU A 226 -16.24 -8.65 -15.40
C LEU A 226 -15.88 -7.63 -16.51
N ARG A 227 -16.05 -6.35 -16.19
CA ARG A 227 -15.58 -5.22 -16.99
C ARG A 227 -14.47 -4.47 -16.26
N GLU A 228 -13.41 -4.20 -16.99
CA GLU A 228 -12.20 -3.56 -16.48
C GLU A 228 -11.88 -2.29 -17.26
N LEU A 229 -11.23 -1.33 -16.60
CA LEU A 229 -10.82 -0.08 -17.23
C LEU A 229 -9.40 0.32 -16.80
N LEU A 230 -8.61 0.77 -17.77
CA LEU A 230 -7.32 1.41 -17.53
C LEU A 230 -7.48 2.93 -17.36
N ILE A 231 -7.06 3.45 -16.22
CA ILE A 231 -7.06 4.89 -15.92
C ILE A 231 -5.63 5.39 -15.75
N ILE A 232 -5.01 5.73 -16.88
CA ILE A 232 -3.67 6.33 -16.93
C ILE A 232 -3.69 7.65 -17.71
N GLY A 233 -2.71 8.53 -17.43
CA GLY A 233 -2.51 9.74 -18.24
C GLY A 233 -2.21 9.41 -19.70
N GLY A 234 -2.24 10.38 -20.61
CA GLY A 234 -1.84 10.22 -22.02
C GLY A 234 -2.69 9.27 -22.89
N VAL A 235 -3.83 8.80 -22.39
CA VAL A 235 -4.89 8.14 -23.16
C VAL A 235 -6.01 9.16 -23.41
N ALA A 236 -6.69 9.07 -24.55
CA ALA A 236 -7.76 10.00 -24.90
C ALA A 236 -8.90 9.94 -23.87
N ALA A 237 -9.20 11.07 -23.23
CA ALA A 237 -10.20 11.15 -22.17
C ALA A 237 -11.59 10.64 -22.60
N LYS A 238 -11.96 10.87 -23.87
CA LYS A 238 -13.23 10.45 -24.44
C LYS A 238 -13.44 8.93 -24.40
N GLU A 239 -12.37 8.16 -24.62
CA GLU A 239 -12.43 6.69 -24.60
C GLU A 239 -12.67 6.17 -23.18
N GLN A 240 -11.93 6.71 -22.20
CA GLN A 240 -12.10 6.35 -20.78
C GLN A 240 -13.50 6.69 -20.27
N LEU A 241 -14.02 7.86 -20.63
CA LEU A 241 -15.36 8.30 -20.22
C LEU A 241 -16.46 7.43 -20.82
N SER A 242 -16.36 7.07 -22.11
CA SER A 242 -17.33 6.20 -22.76
C SER A 242 -17.38 4.81 -22.13
N LEU A 243 -16.24 4.27 -21.68
CA LEU A 243 -16.19 3.00 -20.96
C LEU A 243 -16.81 3.09 -19.55
N LEU A 244 -16.59 4.20 -18.83
CA LEU A 244 -17.24 4.45 -17.53
C LEU A 244 -18.76 4.54 -17.64
N GLU A 245 -19.28 5.14 -18.70
CA GLU A 245 -20.72 5.24 -18.98
C GLU A 245 -21.37 3.87 -19.22
N ASN A 246 -20.64 2.93 -19.84
CA ASN A 246 -21.10 1.56 -20.10
C ASN A 246 -20.99 0.63 -18.88
N GLY A 247 -20.28 1.05 -17.84
CA GLY A 247 -20.15 0.35 -16.58
C GLY A 247 -18.80 -0.36 -16.40
N VAL A 248 -18.23 -0.23 -15.20
CA VAL A 248 -16.93 -0.83 -14.84
C VAL A 248 -17.02 -1.55 -13.49
N ASP A 249 -16.36 -2.69 -13.38
CA ASP A 249 -16.30 -3.49 -12.15
C ASP A 249 -14.90 -3.39 -11.49
N ILE A 250 -13.83 -3.32 -12.30
CA ILE A 250 -12.44 -3.21 -11.85
C ILE A 250 -11.77 -2.02 -12.53
N VAL A 251 -11.21 -1.10 -11.76
CA VAL A 251 -10.38 -0.01 -12.26
C VAL A 251 -8.93 -0.27 -11.87
N VAL A 252 -8.03 -0.21 -12.85
CA VAL A 252 -6.58 -0.20 -12.64
C VAL A 252 -6.04 1.12 -13.15
N GLY A 253 -5.20 1.83 -12.39
CA GLY A 253 -4.69 3.09 -12.86
C GLY A 253 -3.65 3.78 -11.99
N THR A 254 -3.16 4.90 -12.50
CA THR A 254 -2.14 5.74 -11.84
C THR A 254 -2.78 6.89 -11.06
N PRO A 255 -2.22 7.27 -9.88
CA PRO A 255 -2.75 8.29 -8.99
C PRO A 255 -3.26 9.56 -9.66
N GLY A 256 -2.43 10.24 -10.46
CA GLY A 256 -2.77 11.56 -10.99
C GLY A 256 -4.01 11.56 -11.89
N ARG A 257 -4.24 10.51 -12.68
CA ARG A 257 -5.42 10.42 -13.55
C ARG A 257 -6.65 9.94 -12.79
N ILE A 258 -6.47 9.06 -11.80
CA ILE A 258 -7.55 8.63 -10.91
C ILE A 258 -8.09 9.82 -10.11
N ASP A 259 -7.20 10.65 -9.53
CA ASP A 259 -7.57 11.82 -8.73
C ASP A 259 -8.40 12.84 -9.53
N ASP A 260 -8.02 13.09 -10.78
CA ASP A 260 -8.75 13.96 -11.72
C ASP A 260 -10.18 13.45 -11.98
N LEU A 261 -10.35 12.15 -12.27
CA LEU A 261 -11.67 11.57 -12.53
C LEU A 261 -12.55 11.50 -11.28
N ILE A 262 -11.97 11.31 -10.09
CA ILE A 262 -12.70 11.39 -8.82
C ILE A 262 -13.15 12.83 -8.56
N SER A 263 -12.22 13.79 -8.67
CA SER A 263 -12.47 15.21 -8.38
C SER A 263 -13.52 15.82 -9.30
N THR A 264 -13.62 15.34 -10.54
CA THR A 264 -14.65 15.76 -11.51
C THR A 264 -15.96 14.96 -11.42
N GLY A 265 -16.08 14.04 -10.46
CA GLY A 265 -17.26 13.19 -10.25
C GLY A 265 -17.48 12.13 -11.34
N LYS A 266 -16.49 11.92 -12.21
CA LYS A 266 -16.55 10.95 -13.32
C LYS A 266 -16.29 9.52 -12.85
N LEU A 267 -15.49 9.33 -11.81
CA LEU A 267 -15.28 8.06 -11.13
C LEU A 267 -15.85 8.13 -9.71
N ASN A 268 -16.78 7.23 -9.37
CA ASN A 268 -17.46 7.23 -8.08
C ASN A 268 -16.94 6.08 -7.19
N LEU A 269 -16.50 6.39 -5.97
CA LEU A 269 -15.89 5.42 -5.07
C LEU A 269 -16.88 4.71 -4.13
N SER A 270 -18.17 5.06 -4.18
CA SER A 270 -19.21 4.54 -3.27
C SER A 270 -19.41 3.02 -3.30
N GLN A 271 -19.01 2.37 -4.39
CA GLN A 271 -19.15 0.92 -4.55
C GLN A 271 -17.86 0.12 -4.37
N VAL A 272 -16.73 0.79 -4.10
CA VAL A 272 -15.45 0.12 -3.91
C VAL A 272 -15.50 -0.76 -2.66
N ARG A 273 -15.04 -2.00 -2.82
CA ARG A 273 -14.94 -3.05 -1.77
C ARG A 273 -13.53 -3.60 -1.64
N PHE A 274 -12.72 -3.43 -2.68
CA PHE A 274 -11.32 -3.80 -2.70
C PHE A 274 -10.50 -2.57 -3.11
N LEU A 275 -9.64 -2.11 -2.22
CA LEU A 275 -8.63 -1.10 -2.52
C LEU A 275 -7.26 -1.79 -2.51
N VAL A 276 -6.58 -1.78 -3.64
CA VAL A 276 -5.24 -2.36 -3.77
C VAL A 276 -4.25 -1.24 -4.04
N LEU A 277 -3.21 -1.15 -3.21
CA LEU A 277 -2.06 -0.30 -3.41
C LEU A 277 -0.89 -1.22 -3.76
N ASP A 278 -0.54 -1.29 -5.04
CA ASP A 278 0.61 -2.07 -5.49
C ASP A 278 1.85 -1.18 -5.59
N GLU A 279 3.04 -1.77 -5.39
CA GLU A 279 4.32 -1.08 -5.19
C GLU A 279 4.16 0.17 -4.27
N ALA A 280 3.63 -0.03 -3.06
CA ALA A 280 3.22 1.06 -2.18
C ALA A 280 4.39 1.97 -1.74
N ASP A 281 5.59 1.44 -1.59
CA ASP A 281 6.82 2.23 -1.43
C ASP A 281 7.10 3.13 -2.65
N GLY A 282 6.88 2.61 -3.86
CA GLY A 282 6.92 3.36 -5.10
C GLY A 282 5.88 4.50 -5.17
N LEU A 283 4.69 4.30 -4.61
CA LEU A 283 3.64 5.33 -4.49
C LEU A 283 4.03 6.41 -3.47
N LEU A 284 4.56 6.01 -2.32
CA LEU A 284 4.93 6.92 -1.22
C LEU A 284 6.15 7.77 -1.58
N SER A 285 7.19 7.19 -2.17
CA SER A 285 8.39 7.90 -2.66
C SER A 285 8.06 8.97 -3.71
N GLN A 286 7.00 8.78 -4.51
CA GLN A 286 6.52 9.77 -5.48
C GLN A 286 5.62 10.86 -4.87
N GLY A 287 5.37 10.81 -3.55
CA GLY A 287 4.59 11.82 -2.83
C GLY A 287 3.07 11.64 -2.95
N TYR A 288 2.57 10.43 -3.21
CA TYR A 288 1.13 10.17 -3.34
C TYR A 288 0.39 9.90 -2.02
N SER A 289 1.03 10.08 -0.87
CA SER A 289 0.44 9.85 0.45
C SER A 289 -0.89 10.60 0.67
N ASP A 290 -0.95 11.88 0.31
CA ASP A 290 -2.17 12.69 0.46
C ASP A 290 -3.29 12.23 -0.47
N PHE A 291 -2.93 11.82 -1.69
CA PHE A 291 -3.88 11.25 -2.63
C PHE A 291 -4.48 9.94 -2.08
N ILE A 292 -3.66 9.02 -1.60
CA ILE A 292 -4.12 7.75 -1.01
C ILE A 292 -5.08 8.02 0.16
N ASN A 293 -4.73 8.96 1.03
CA ASN A 293 -5.58 9.35 2.17
C ASN A 293 -6.94 9.92 1.71
N ARG A 294 -6.95 10.78 0.67
CA ARG A 294 -8.19 11.34 0.11
C ARG A 294 -9.06 10.27 -0.53
N VAL A 295 -8.47 9.35 -1.31
CA VAL A 295 -9.19 8.24 -1.95
C VAL A 295 -9.80 7.34 -0.89
N TYR A 296 -9.00 6.91 0.09
CA TYR A 296 -9.47 6.09 1.21
C TYR A 296 -10.63 6.76 1.96
N GLY A 297 -10.52 8.06 2.28
CA GLY A 297 -11.57 8.81 2.97
C GLY A 297 -12.89 8.95 2.20
N GLN A 298 -12.87 8.78 0.88
CA GLN A 298 -14.07 8.81 0.03
C GLN A 298 -14.69 7.43 -0.21
N ILE A 299 -13.98 6.34 0.12
CA ILE A 299 -14.49 4.98 0.00
C ILE A 299 -15.31 4.63 1.26
N PRO A 300 -16.52 4.05 1.11
CA PRO A 300 -17.26 3.52 2.25
C PRO A 300 -16.48 2.40 2.94
N GLN A 301 -16.12 2.62 4.20
CA GLN A 301 -15.34 1.67 5.00
C GLN A 301 -16.18 0.45 5.45
N ILE A 302 -17.49 0.65 5.59
CA ILE A 302 -18.46 -0.40 5.89
C ILE A 302 -19.68 -0.18 5.01
N THR A 303 -20.26 -1.28 4.57
CA THR A 303 -21.34 -1.34 3.59
C THR A 303 -22.69 -1.56 4.27
N SER A 304 -23.79 -1.32 3.54
CA SER A 304 -25.14 -1.56 4.06
C SER A 304 -25.39 -3.03 4.42
N ASP A 305 -24.66 -3.96 3.78
CA ASP A 305 -24.65 -5.40 4.07
C ASP A 305 -23.60 -5.81 5.13
N GLY A 306 -22.99 -4.84 5.83
CA GLY A 306 -22.11 -5.08 6.98
C GLY A 306 -20.69 -5.53 6.63
N LYS A 307 -20.36 -5.70 5.34
CA LYS A 307 -19.01 -6.01 4.87
C LYS A 307 -18.10 -4.81 4.98
N ARG A 308 -16.84 -5.03 5.35
CA ARG A 308 -15.81 -3.99 5.45
C ARG A 308 -15.09 -3.82 4.10
N LEU A 309 -14.51 -2.64 3.87
CA LEU A 309 -13.53 -2.44 2.81
C LEU A 309 -12.34 -3.36 3.04
N GLN A 310 -11.96 -4.14 2.04
CA GLN A 310 -10.70 -4.87 2.06
C GLN A 310 -9.62 -4.00 1.42
N VAL A 311 -8.55 -3.75 2.18
CA VAL A 311 -7.38 -3.04 1.69
C VAL A 311 -6.23 -4.03 1.56
N ILE A 312 -5.54 -4.01 0.42
CA ILE A 312 -4.37 -4.82 0.14
C ILE A 312 -3.23 -3.86 -0.18
N ILE A 313 -2.11 -4.02 0.52
CA ILE A 313 -0.88 -3.26 0.27
C ILE A 313 0.18 -4.28 -0.16
N CYS A 314 0.67 -4.14 -1.39
CA CYS A 314 1.82 -4.87 -1.89
C CYS A 314 3.01 -3.90 -1.91
N SER A 315 4.12 -4.29 -1.29
CA SER A 315 5.34 -3.50 -1.26
C SER A 315 6.53 -4.45 -1.17
N ALA A 316 7.64 -4.10 -1.80
CA ALA A 316 8.89 -4.81 -1.57
C ALA A 316 9.41 -4.53 -0.15
N THR A 317 9.17 -3.32 0.36
CA THR A 317 9.71 -2.84 1.64
C THR A 317 8.61 -2.72 2.69
N LEU A 318 7.97 -3.85 3.01
CA LEU A 318 6.84 -3.92 3.97
C LEU A 318 7.17 -3.31 5.34
N HIS A 319 8.43 -3.45 5.79
CA HIS A 319 8.88 -2.94 7.10
C HIS A 319 9.39 -1.49 7.08
N SER A 320 9.40 -0.83 5.92
CA SER A 320 9.75 0.59 5.87
C SER A 320 8.80 1.42 6.72
N PHE A 321 9.33 2.45 7.38
CA PHE A 321 8.55 3.29 8.28
C PHE A 321 7.28 3.85 7.61
N ASP A 322 7.41 4.32 6.37
CA ASP A 322 6.30 4.94 5.65
C ASP A 322 5.23 3.92 5.23
N VAL A 323 5.61 2.72 4.77
CA VAL A 323 4.65 1.66 4.41
C VAL A 323 3.94 1.14 5.67
N LYS A 324 4.67 0.93 6.77
CA LYS A 324 4.09 0.51 8.05
C LYS A 324 3.10 1.55 8.59
N LYS A 325 3.49 2.82 8.60
CA LYS A 325 2.62 3.94 9.00
C LYS A 325 1.37 4.05 8.13
N LEU A 326 1.49 3.83 6.82
CA LEU A 326 0.34 3.79 5.93
C LEU A 326 -0.58 2.62 6.28
N SER A 327 -0.01 1.42 6.44
CA SER A 327 -0.74 0.18 6.76
C SER A 327 -1.54 0.32 8.06
N GLU A 328 -0.92 0.83 9.12
CA GLU A 328 -1.57 1.09 10.41
C GLU A 328 -2.72 2.12 10.30
N LYS A 329 -2.64 3.03 9.32
CA LYS A 329 -3.63 4.08 9.12
C LYS A 329 -4.86 3.64 8.33
N ILE A 330 -4.68 2.82 7.28
CA ILE A 330 -5.75 2.50 6.33
C ILE A 330 -6.19 1.02 6.33
N MET A 331 -5.44 0.14 7.00
CA MET A 331 -5.79 -1.27 7.12
C MET A 331 -6.30 -1.57 8.53
N HIS A 332 -7.24 -2.49 8.65
CA HIS A 332 -7.78 -2.92 9.94
C HIS A 332 -7.37 -4.38 10.22
N PHE A 333 -6.55 -4.60 11.24
CA PHE A 333 -5.97 -5.92 11.57
C PHE A 333 -5.35 -6.62 10.34
N PRO A 334 -4.34 -6.00 9.68
CA PRO A 334 -3.72 -6.60 8.51
C PRO A 334 -3.01 -7.90 8.87
N THR A 335 -3.14 -8.90 7.98
CA THR A 335 -2.27 -10.07 8.01
C THR A 335 -1.01 -9.74 7.22
N TRP A 336 0.15 -9.84 7.87
CA TRP A 336 1.44 -9.63 7.23
C TRP A 336 1.88 -10.93 6.56
N VAL A 337 2.04 -10.87 5.24
CA VAL A 337 2.60 -11.97 4.45
C VAL A 337 3.96 -11.50 3.94
N ASP A 338 4.99 -11.76 4.75
CA ASP A 338 6.37 -11.47 4.39
C ASP A 338 7.02 -12.73 3.80
N LEU A 339 7.35 -12.67 2.51
CA LEU A 339 7.92 -13.80 1.77
C LEU A 339 9.45 -13.83 1.82
N LYS A 340 10.11 -12.78 2.31
CA LYS A 340 11.57 -12.63 2.21
C LYS A 340 12.28 -12.33 3.54
N GLY A 341 11.58 -11.84 4.57
CA GLY A 341 12.24 -11.24 5.73
C GLY A 341 12.88 -9.90 5.35
N GLU A 342 13.99 -9.53 6.00
CA GLU A 342 14.73 -8.31 5.65
C GLU A 342 15.19 -8.32 4.17
N ASP A 343 15.27 -7.13 3.55
CA ASP A 343 15.66 -6.95 2.15
C ASP A 343 17.03 -7.61 1.88
N SER A 344 17.02 -8.74 1.16
CA SER A 344 18.21 -9.52 0.86
C SER A 344 18.52 -9.55 -0.64
N VAL A 345 19.82 -9.55 -0.95
CA VAL A 345 20.32 -9.72 -2.32
C VAL A 345 20.10 -11.17 -2.72
N PRO A 346 19.45 -11.46 -3.87
CA PRO A 346 19.32 -12.85 -4.32
C PRO A 346 20.69 -13.48 -4.52
N GLU A 347 20.86 -14.75 -4.12
CA GLU A 347 22.13 -15.50 -4.28
C GLU A 347 22.63 -15.54 -5.74
N THR A 348 21.73 -15.37 -6.71
CA THR A 348 22.03 -15.35 -8.15
C THR A 348 22.59 -14.01 -8.64
N VAL A 349 22.72 -13.01 -7.76
CA VAL A 349 23.19 -11.66 -8.08
C VAL A 349 24.55 -11.43 -7.45
N HIS A 350 25.59 -11.36 -8.28
CA HIS A 350 26.87 -10.81 -7.87
C HIS A 350 26.83 -9.30 -8.09
N HIS A 351 27.02 -8.53 -7.03
CA HIS A 351 27.05 -7.07 -7.10
C HIS A 351 28.36 -6.52 -6.56
N VAL A 352 28.91 -5.50 -7.23
CA VAL A 352 30.18 -4.87 -6.86
C VAL A 352 30.11 -3.37 -7.04
N VAL A 353 30.95 -2.64 -6.30
CA VAL A 353 31.13 -1.20 -6.45
C VAL A 353 32.45 -0.88 -7.14
N VAL A 354 32.44 0.17 -7.95
CA VAL A 354 33.61 0.65 -8.67
C VAL A 354 33.82 2.12 -8.28
N PRO A 355 34.86 2.46 -7.52
CA PRO A 355 35.11 3.81 -7.10
C PRO A 355 35.54 4.68 -8.29
N VAL A 356 34.82 5.76 -8.53
CA VAL A 356 35.13 6.79 -9.53
C VAL A 356 35.80 7.94 -8.81
N ASN A 357 37.14 7.99 -8.91
CA ASN A 357 37.93 9.01 -8.25
C ASN A 357 38.55 9.98 -9.27
N PRO A 358 38.05 11.23 -9.39
CA PRO A 358 38.52 12.19 -10.39
C PRO A 358 39.91 12.78 -10.07
N LYS A 359 40.38 12.61 -8.83
CA LYS A 359 41.73 13.03 -8.40
C LYS A 359 42.78 11.99 -8.79
N LYS A 360 42.44 10.70 -8.77
CA LYS A 360 43.32 9.60 -9.16
C LYS A 360 43.26 9.32 -10.66
N ASP A 361 42.06 9.18 -11.23
CA ASP A 361 41.89 8.94 -12.67
C ASP A 361 41.86 10.27 -13.42
N LYS A 362 42.96 10.58 -14.11
CA LYS A 362 43.13 11.81 -14.90
C LYS A 362 42.74 11.65 -16.37
N LEU A 363 42.01 10.59 -16.73
CA LEU A 363 41.55 10.38 -18.11
C LEU A 363 40.69 11.55 -18.60
N TRP A 364 39.80 12.07 -17.75
CA TRP A 364 38.89 13.17 -18.09
C TRP A 364 39.60 14.45 -18.57
N GLU A 365 40.84 14.70 -18.12
CA GLU A 365 41.63 15.86 -18.55
C GLU A 365 42.09 15.75 -20.01
N ARG A 366 42.14 14.54 -20.56
CA ARG A 366 42.71 14.22 -21.88
C ARG A 366 41.68 13.89 -22.95
N LEU A 367 40.42 13.67 -22.57
CA LEU A 367 39.35 13.29 -23.50
C LEU A 367 38.93 14.44 -24.43
N GLY A 368 39.23 15.70 -24.08
CA GLY A 368 38.85 16.86 -24.88
C GLY A 368 37.33 16.94 -25.02
N LYS A 369 36.80 16.88 -26.25
CA LYS A 369 35.34 16.81 -26.52
C LYS A 369 34.81 15.39 -26.75
N ASN A 370 35.70 14.39 -26.72
CA ASN A 370 35.36 12.99 -27.02
C ASN A 370 34.93 12.27 -25.74
N HIS A 371 33.90 12.79 -25.07
CA HIS A 371 33.33 12.19 -23.87
C HIS A 371 31.82 12.42 -23.81
N ILE A 372 31.15 11.75 -22.86
CA ILE A 372 29.71 11.93 -22.62
C ILE A 372 29.38 13.41 -22.35
N ARG A 373 28.30 13.91 -22.94
CA ARG A 373 27.77 15.24 -22.59
C ARG A 373 27.24 15.20 -21.15
N THR A 374 27.56 16.20 -20.35
CA THR A 374 27.07 16.31 -18.97
C THR A 374 25.72 17.03 -18.88
N ASP A 375 25.16 17.13 -17.68
CA ASP A 375 23.83 17.68 -17.39
C ASP A 375 23.75 19.21 -17.37
N GLY A 376 24.86 19.89 -17.71
CA GLY A 376 24.98 21.35 -17.78
C GLY A 376 24.89 22.06 -16.42
N VAL A 377 24.93 21.33 -15.31
CA VAL A 377 24.85 21.95 -13.96
C VAL A 377 26.06 22.85 -13.68
N HIS A 378 27.17 22.59 -14.37
CA HIS A 378 28.43 23.31 -14.28
C HIS A 378 28.66 24.32 -15.40
N ASP A 379 27.66 24.61 -16.27
CA ASP A 379 27.82 25.56 -17.39
C ASP A 379 28.21 26.99 -16.96
N LYS A 380 27.94 27.33 -15.69
CA LYS A 380 28.30 28.63 -15.08
C LYS A 380 29.50 28.55 -14.15
N ASP A 381 30.02 27.34 -13.91
CA ASP A 381 31.18 27.11 -13.07
C ASP A 381 32.45 27.13 -13.94
N ASN A 382 33.59 27.56 -13.40
CA ASN A 382 34.85 27.59 -14.15
C ASN A 382 35.56 26.24 -14.08
N THR A 383 34.92 25.19 -14.61
CA THR A 383 35.49 23.84 -14.66
C THR A 383 36.46 23.72 -15.84
N ARG A 384 37.67 23.24 -15.57
CA ARG A 384 38.71 23.07 -16.60
C ARG A 384 39.66 21.93 -16.23
N PRO A 385 40.27 21.24 -17.22
CA PRO A 385 41.36 20.29 -16.96
C PRO A 385 42.43 20.91 -16.05
N GLY A 386 42.86 20.17 -15.02
CA GLY A 386 43.82 20.66 -14.01
C GLY A 386 43.23 21.59 -12.93
N GLY A 387 41.93 21.88 -12.96
CA GLY A 387 41.24 22.58 -11.87
C GLY A 387 41.11 21.70 -10.61
N ASN A 388 41.14 22.34 -9.44
CA ASN A 388 41.08 21.65 -8.13
C ASN A 388 39.84 22.03 -7.28
N SER A 389 38.80 22.62 -7.89
CA SER A 389 37.56 22.96 -7.19
C SER A 389 36.62 21.77 -7.06
N ALA A 390 35.68 21.83 -6.11
CA ALA A 390 34.64 20.81 -5.95
C ALA A 390 33.80 20.66 -7.22
N GLU A 391 33.48 21.76 -7.90
CA GLU A 391 32.76 21.78 -9.18
C GLU A 391 33.57 21.09 -10.29
N THR A 392 34.89 21.28 -10.32
CA THR A 392 35.76 20.59 -11.30
C THR A 392 35.76 19.09 -11.06
N TRP A 393 35.86 18.66 -9.80
CA TRP A 393 35.79 17.23 -9.46
C TRP A 393 34.44 16.62 -9.78
N SER A 394 33.36 17.35 -9.51
CA SER A 394 32.00 16.95 -9.86
C SER A 394 31.81 16.76 -11.37
N GLU A 395 32.23 17.73 -12.19
CA GLU A 395 32.16 17.61 -13.66
C GLU A 395 33.03 16.44 -14.17
N ALA A 396 34.24 16.28 -13.62
CA ALA A 396 35.12 15.18 -13.95
C ALA A 396 34.51 13.80 -13.65
N ILE A 397 33.78 13.65 -12.52
CA ILE A 397 33.09 12.41 -12.18
C ILE A 397 32.03 12.07 -13.24
N LYS A 398 31.22 13.04 -13.67
CA LYS A 398 30.18 12.82 -14.69
C LYS A 398 30.80 12.29 -16.00
N VAL A 399 31.93 12.87 -16.39
CA VAL A 399 32.72 12.43 -17.55
C VAL A 399 33.25 11.00 -17.38
N LEU A 400 33.91 10.73 -16.25
CA LEU A 400 34.49 9.41 -15.95
C LEU A 400 33.43 8.31 -15.86
N LYS A 401 32.25 8.59 -15.30
CA LYS A 401 31.15 7.62 -15.24
C LYS A 401 30.69 7.16 -16.63
N GLY A 402 30.66 8.06 -17.62
CA GLY A 402 30.43 7.70 -19.01
C GLY A 402 31.48 6.73 -19.55
N GLU A 403 32.76 7.04 -19.33
CA GLU A 403 33.88 6.19 -19.76
C GLU A 403 33.88 4.83 -19.07
N TYR A 404 33.59 4.78 -17.76
CA TYR A 404 33.57 3.55 -16.99
C TYR A 404 32.42 2.65 -17.42
N THR A 405 31.28 3.24 -17.81
CA THR A 405 30.16 2.49 -18.41
C THR A 405 30.59 1.80 -19.70
N VAL A 406 31.28 2.51 -20.61
CA VAL A 406 31.80 1.93 -21.86
C VAL A 406 32.87 0.87 -21.59
N ARG A 407 33.75 1.11 -20.62
CA ARG A 407 34.80 0.17 -20.21
C ARG A 407 34.20 -1.12 -19.64
N ALA A 408 33.18 -1.02 -18.78
CA ALA A 408 32.47 -2.16 -18.21
C ALA A 408 31.83 -3.03 -19.30
N ILE A 409 31.17 -2.39 -20.27
CA ILE A 409 30.54 -3.07 -21.42
C ILE A 409 31.57 -3.87 -22.22
N LYS A 410 32.75 -3.28 -22.48
CA LYS A 410 33.82 -3.91 -23.25
C LYS A 410 34.47 -5.06 -22.48
N GLU A 411 34.84 -4.82 -21.22
CA GLU A 411 35.55 -5.78 -20.37
C GLU A 411 34.72 -7.06 -20.16
N HIS A 412 33.45 -6.89 -19.78
CA HIS A 412 32.55 -8.02 -19.53
C HIS A 412 31.84 -8.55 -20.78
N LYS A 413 32.12 -7.97 -21.96
CA LYS A 413 31.50 -8.33 -23.24
C LYS A 413 29.97 -8.40 -23.16
N MET A 414 29.36 -7.41 -22.52
CA MET A 414 27.94 -7.43 -22.20
C MET A 414 27.08 -7.60 -23.47
N ASP A 415 26.24 -8.62 -23.45
CA ASP A 415 25.29 -8.96 -24.51
C ASP A 415 23.92 -8.34 -24.26
N GLN A 416 23.53 -8.20 -23.00
CA GLN A 416 22.32 -7.52 -22.59
C GLN A 416 22.45 -6.90 -21.18
N ALA A 417 22.17 -5.61 -21.04
CA ALA A 417 22.19 -4.96 -19.71
C ALA A 417 21.11 -3.88 -19.55
N ILE A 418 20.73 -3.63 -18.31
CA ILE A 418 19.99 -2.41 -17.93
C ILE A 418 20.98 -1.40 -17.35
N VAL A 419 20.95 -0.17 -17.86
CA VAL A 419 21.80 0.93 -17.43
C VAL A 419 20.94 1.95 -16.69
N PHE A 420 21.14 2.08 -15.39
CA PHE A 420 20.40 2.99 -14.54
C PHE A 420 21.10 4.34 -14.43
N CYS A 421 20.37 5.41 -14.76
CA CYS A 421 20.77 6.79 -14.55
C CYS A 421 19.80 7.48 -13.58
N ARG A 422 20.29 8.50 -12.86
CA ARG A 422 19.49 9.23 -11.89
C ARG A 422 18.41 10.09 -12.54
N THR A 423 18.76 10.83 -13.61
CA THR A 423 17.82 11.73 -14.28
C THR A 423 17.51 11.32 -15.72
N LYS A 424 16.43 11.88 -16.26
CA LYS A 424 16.02 11.70 -17.66
C LYS A 424 17.05 12.26 -18.64
N LEU A 425 17.65 13.41 -18.28
CA LEU A 425 18.69 14.05 -19.06
C LEU A 425 19.96 13.17 -19.09
N ASP A 426 20.32 12.55 -17.97
CA ASP A 426 21.45 11.60 -17.93
C ASP A 426 21.20 10.38 -18.81
N CYS A 427 19.96 9.86 -18.85
CA CYS A 427 19.59 8.79 -19.77
C CYS A 427 19.82 9.21 -21.23
N ASP A 428 19.31 10.38 -21.61
CA ASP A 428 19.47 10.94 -22.96
C ASP A 428 20.94 11.16 -23.32
N ASN A 429 21.72 11.72 -22.40
CA ASN A 429 23.16 11.92 -22.57
C ASN A 429 23.91 10.59 -22.75
N MET A 430 23.54 9.54 -22.00
CA MET A 430 24.12 8.21 -22.15
C MET A 430 23.77 7.56 -23.49
N GLU A 431 22.51 7.68 -23.95
CA GLU A 431 22.09 7.20 -25.28
C GLU A 431 22.85 7.93 -26.40
N GLN A 432 22.99 9.26 -26.30
CA GLN A 432 23.79 10.02 -27.26
C GLN A 432 25.26 9.62 -27.24
N TYR A 433 25.82 9.33 -26.06
CA TYR A 433 27.19 8.86 -25.96
C TYR A 433 27.36 7.48 -26.61
N PHE A 434 26.41 6.55 -26.42
CA PHE A 434 26.44 5.27 -27.12
C PHE A 434 26.28 5.40 -28.64
N ILE A 435 25.50 6.38 -29.11
CA ILE A 435 25.42 6.74 -30.54
C ILE A 435 26.78 7.25 -31.04
N GLN A 436 27.48 8.09 -30.28
CA GLN A 436 28.83 8.55 -30.62
C GLN A 436 29.84 7.40 -30.69
N GLN A 437 29.67 6.36 -29.87
CA GLN A 437 30.45 5.11 -29.95
C GLN A 437 30.04 4.21 -31.15
N GLY A 438 29.13 4.66 -32.02
CA GLY A 438 28.65 3.93 -33.20
C GLY A 438 27.38 3.12 -33.01
N GLY A 439 26.80 3.14 -31.81
CA GLY A 439 25.59 2.42 -31.42
C GLY A 439 24.29 3.21 -31.57
N GLY A 440 23.38 3.03 -30.61
CA GLY A 440 22.07 3.67 -30.62
C GLY A 440 20.90 2.74 -30.98
N PRO A 441 19.68 3.29 -31.12
CA PRO A 441 18.45 2.52 -31.27
C PRO A 441 18.49 1.65 -32.52
N ASP A 442 18.86 2.22 -33.66
CA ASP A 442 18.72 1.58 -34.98
C ASP A 442 19.95 0.78 -35.43
N LYS A 443 20.89 0.53 -34.51
CA LYS A 443 22.12 -0.21 -34.79
C LYS A 443 22.05 -1.66 -34.29
N LYS A 444 21.05 -2.40 -34.76
CA LYS A 444 20.84 -3.81 -34.35
C LYS A 444 22.13 -4.61 -34.47
N GLY A 445 22.51 -5.31 -33.39
CA GLY A 445 23.73 -6.12 -33.32
C GLY A 445 25.01 -5.38 -32.95
N HIS A 446 25.02 -4.03 -32.97
CA HIS A 446 26.17 -3.25 -32.51
C HIS A 446 26.39 -3.40 -31.00
N GLN A 447 27.65 -3.34 -30.56
CA GLN A 447 28.02 -3.50 -29.14
C GLN A 447 27.30 -2.47 -28.27
N PHE A 448 27.15 -1.23 -28.73
CA PHE A 448 26.46 -0.14 -28.03
C PHE A 448 25.02 0.12 -28.51
N SER A 449 24.34 -0.90 -29.05
CA SER A 449 22.93 -0.75 -29.43
C SER A 449 22.07 -0.56 -28.18
N CYS A 450 21.27 0.51 -28.14
CA CYS A 450 20.58 0.93 -26.94
C CYS A 450 19.29 1.68 -27.20
N VAL A 451 18.43 1.73 -26.19
CA VAL A 451 17.22 2.55 -26.18
C VAL A 451 17.00 3.17 -24.81
N CYS A 452 16.42 4.36 -24.78
CA CYS A 452 16.02 5.04 -23.55
C CYS A 452 14.56 4.76 -23.14
N LEU A 453 14.34 4.64 -21.82
CA LEU A 453 13.03 4.50 -21.20
C LEU A 453 12.93 5.41 -19.97
N HIS A 454 12.25 6.55 -20.14
CA HIS A 454 11.92 7.50 -19.07
C HIS A 454 10.66 8.31 -19.42
N SER A 455 10.11 9.05 -18.47
CA SER A 455 8.77 9.65 -18.60
C SER A 455 8.63 10.77 -19.65
N ASP A 456 9.74 11.32 -20.16
CA ASP A 456 9.70 12.38 -21.18
C ASP A 456 9.66 11.81 -22.60
N ARG A 457 9.96 10.51 -22.76
CA ARG A 457 9.75 9.79 -24.02
C ARG A 457 8.26 9.61 -24.29
N LYS A 458 7.88 9.59 -25.57
CA LYS A 458 6.46 9.44 -25.95
C LYS A 458 5.94 8.06 -25.51
N PRO A 459 4.67 7.90 -25.11
CA PRO A 459 4.14 6.61 -24.67
C PRO A 459 4.37 5.45 -25.65
N HIS A 460 4.13 5.67 -26.95
CA HIS A 460 4.42 4.69 -27.99
C HIS A 460 5.91 4.35 -28.05
N GLU A 461 6.78 5.36 -28.00
CA GLU A 461 8.24 5.18 -28.06
C GLU A 461 8.73 4.31 -26.89
N ARG A 462 8.24 4.55 -25.67
CA ARG A 462 8.59 3.73 -24.49
C ARG A 462 8.20 2.26 -24.68
N LYS A 463 6.99 2.00 -25.18
CA LYS A 463 6.51 0.64 -25.47
C LYS A 463 7.38 -0.03 -26.55
N GLN A 464 7.68 0.68 -27.63
CA GLN A 464 8.52 0.18 -28.71
C GLN A 464 9.94 -0.13 -28.22
N ASN A 465 10.55 0.77 -27.46
CA ASN A 465 11.89 0.61 -26.90
C ASN A 465 11.95 -0.61 -25.97
N LEU A 466 10.96 -0.77 -25.10
CA LEU A 466 10.85 -1.94 -24.23
C LEU A 466 10.78 -3.24 -25.04
N GLU A 467 9.97 -3.27 -26.10
CA GLU A 467 9.85 -4.43 -26.99
C GLU A 467 11.15 -4.75 -27.74
N ARG A 468 11.86 -3.72 -28.25
CA ARG A 468 13.16 -3.89 -28.90
C ARG A 468 14.18 -4.53 -27.96
N PHE A 469 14.19 -4.10 -26.70
CA PHE A 469 15.07 -4.67 -25.69
C PHE A 469 14.65 -6.10 -25.31
N LYS A 470 13.35 -6.37 -25.08
CA LYS A 470 12.82 -7.71 -24.78
C LYS A 470 13.12 -8.73 -25.88
N LYS A 471 13.12 -8.29 -27.15
CA LYS A 471 13.45 -9.10 -28.33
C LYS A 471 14.95 -9.16 -28.62
N SER A 472 15.79 -8.60 -27.76
CA SER A 472 17.26 -8.53 -27.94
C SER A 472 17.68 -7.88 -29.27
N GLU A 473 16.88 -6.96 -29.81
CA GLU A 473 17.24 -6.17 -30.99
C GLU A 473 18.27 -5.09 -30.64
N VAL A 474 18.23 -4.63 -29.39
CA VAL A 474 19.22 -3.75 -28.78
C VAL A 474 19.77 -4.42 -27.52
N ARG A 475 21.04 -4.16 -27.21
CA ARG A 475 21.72 -4.74 -26.05
C ARG A 475 21.44 -4.00 -24.75
N PHE A 476 21.18 -2.70 -24.80
CA PHE A 476 21.06 -1.88 -23.60
C PHE A 476 19.72 -1.17 -23.48
N LEU A 477 19.12 -1.25 -22.29
CA LEU A 477 18.01 -0.42 -21.88
C LEU A 477 18.51 0.62 -20.87
N ILE A 478 18.48 1.89 -21.25
CA ILE A 478 18.89 3.00 -20.38
C ILE A 478 17.63 3.58 -19.74
N CYS A 479 17.58 3.68 -18.41
CA CYS A 479 16.36 4.10 -17.72
C CYS A 479 16.60 4.78 -16.37
N THR A 480 15.56 5.48 -15.89
CA THR A 480 15.47 5.98 -14.51
C THR A 480 14.73 4.98 -13.62
N ASP A 481 14.86 5.09 -12.30
CA ASP A 481 14.13 4.24 -11.33
C ASP A 481 12.63 4.20 -11.59
N VAL A 482 12.01 5.38 -11.74
CA VAL A 482 10.57 5.53 -11.97
C VAL A 482 10.10 4.76 -13.20
N ALA A 483 10.93 4.75 -14.25
CA ALA A 483 10.57 4.10 -15.51
C ALA A 483 10.83 2.60 -15.46
N ALA A 484 11.79 2.14 -14.65
CA ALA A 484 12.07 0.73 -14.44
C ALA A 484 11.17 0.07 -13.38
N ARG A 485 10.44 0.85 -12.58
CA ARG A 485 9.40 0.33 -11.68
C ARG A 485 8.22 -0.23 -12.50
N GLY A 486 7.88 -1.49 -12.24
CA GLY A 486 6.86 -2.21 -12.98
C GLY A 486 7.13 -2.51 -14.45
N ILE A 487 8.38 -2.53 -14.94
CA ILE A 487 8.69 -3.24 -16.20
C ILE A 487 8.90 -4.72 -15.90
N ASP A 488 8.14 -5.60 -16.56
CA ASP A 488 8.34 -7.05 -16.48
C ASP A 488 9.57 -7.46 -17.30
N ILE A 489 10.74 -7.22 -16.70
CA ILE A 489 12.05 -7.63 -17.18
C ILE A 489 12.82 -8.16 -15.98
N HIS A 490 13.11 -9.46 -16.00
CA HIS A 490 13.87 -10.17 -14.98
C HIS A 490 14.83 -11.17 -15.62
N GLY A 491 15.99 -11.37 -14.99
CA GLY A 491 17.01 -12.29 -15.49
C GLY A 491 17.90 -11.70 -16.56
N VAL A 492 18.12 -10.38 -16.53
CA VAL A 492 19.13 -9.76 -17.39
C VAL A 492 20.52 -10.18 -16.89
N PRO A 493 21.48 -10.49 -17.77
CA PRO A 493 22.82 -10.89 -17.35
C PRO A 493 23.58 -9.80 -16.58
N TYR A 494 23.33 -8.53 -16.92
CA TYR A 494 24.07 -7.40 -16.37
C TYR A 494 23.16 -6.22 -15.97
N VAL A 495 23.55 -5.51 -14.92
CA VAL A 495 23.06 -4.16 -14.57
C VAL A 495 24.25 -3.24 -14.36
N ILE A 496 24.14 -2.00 -14.83
CA ILE A 496 25.09 -0.93 -14.52
C ILE A 496 24.33 0.20 -13.82
N ASN A 497 24.65 0.49 -12.56
CA ASN A 497 24.23 1.70 -11.87
C ASN A 497 25.26 2.79 -12.15
N VAL A 498 24.95 3.69 -13.09
CA VAL A 498 25.84 4.82 -13.43
C VAL A 498 25.89 5.83 -12.28
N THR A 499 24.77 6.00 -11.60
CA THR A 499 24.62 6.80 -10.38
C THR A 499 23.92 5.92 -9.36
N LEU A 500 24.30 5.96 -8.09
CA LEU A 500 23.53 5.28 -7.05
C LEU A 500 22.11 5.86 -6.94
N PRO A 501 21.12 5.08 -6.49
CA PRO A 501 19.77 5.61 -6.27
C PRO A 501 19.73 6.55 -5.06
N ASP A 502 18.79 7.50 -5.10
CA ASP A 502 18.53 8.44 -3.99
C ASP A 502 18.01 7.72 -2.73
N GLU A 503 17.40 6.54 -2.88
CA GLU A 503 16.85 5.73 -1.79
C GLU A 503 17.47 4.33 -1.84
N LYS A 504 17.93 3.82 -0.70
CA LYS A 504 18.57 2.51 -0.57
C LYS A 504 17.71 1.33 -1.03
N GLN A 505 16.39 1.41 -0.88
CA GLN A 505 15.45 0.38 -1.32
C GLN A 505 15.49 0.20 -2.85
N ASN A 506 15.68 1.30 -3.60
CA ASN A 506 15.77 1.23 -5.05
C ASN A 506 17.03 0.48 -5.50
N TYR A 507 18.10 0.44 -4.69
CA TYR A 507 19.29 -0.32 -5.02
C TYR A 507 18.95 -1.81 -5.18
N VAL A 508 18.20 -2.37 -4.23
CA VAL A 508 17.73 -3.77 -4.26
C VAL A 508 16.85 -4.01 -5.49
N HIS A 509 15.96 -3.07 -5.82
CA HIS A 509 15.13 -3.15 -7.02
C HIS A 509 15.92 -3.14 -8.33
N ARG A 510 16.98 -2.32 -8.41
CA ARG A 510 17.84 -2.24 -9.59
C ARG A 510 18.60 -3.54 -9.80
N ILE A 511 19.30 -4.02 -8.76
CA ILE A 511 20.11 -5.23 -8.87
C ILE A 511 19.22 -6.49 -8.98
N GLY A 512 18.00 -6.48 -8.45
CA GLY A 512 17.02 -7.56 -8.60
C GLY A 512 16.52 -7.76 -10.03
N ARG A 513 16.87 -6.90 -10.99
CA ARG A 513 16.66 -7.12 -12.43
C ARG A 513 17.65 -8.13 -13.02
N VAL A 514 18.75 -8.38 -12.29
CA VAL A 514 19.81 -9.29 -12.66
C VAL A 514 19.52 -10.70 -12.13
N GLY A 515 19.93 -11.71 -12.90
CA GLY A 515 19.94 -13.10 -12.43
C GLY A 515 18.57 -13.80 -12.47
N ARG A 516 18.61 -15.13 -12.60
CA ARG A 516 17.48 -16.06 -12.50
C ARG A 516 17.96 -17.31 -11.77
N ALA A 517 17.03 -18.15 -11.29
CA ALA A 517 17.33 -19.39 -10.55
C ALA A 517 18.43 -20.29 -11.16
N GLU A 518 18.72 -20.18 -12.47
CA GLU A 518 19.73 -21.00 -13.17
C GLU A 518 20.94 -20.21 -13.71
N ARG A 519 21.00 -18.87 -13.51
CA ARG A 519 22.01 -17.97 -14.11
C ARG A 519 22.44 -16.88 -13.13
N MET A 520 23.74 -16.86 -12.83
CA MET A 520 24.38 -15.72 -12.18
C MET A 520 24.37 -14.51 -13.11
N GLY A 521 24.09 -13.34 -12.55
CA GLY A 521 24.33 -12.09 -13.24
C GLY A 521 25.13 -11.10 -12.39
N LEU A 522 25.64 -10.07 -13.06
CA LEU A 522 26.54 -9.08 -12.48
C LEU A 522 25.90 -7.69 -12.44
N ALA A 523 25.84 -7.08 -11.25
CA ALA A 523 25.47 -5.69 -11.06
C ALA A 523 26.70 -4.84 -10.69
N LEU A 524 27.04 -3.88 -11.55
CA LEU A 524 28.15 -2.96 -11.36
C LEU A 524 27.63 -1.58 -10.93
N SER A 525 28.13 -1.06 -9.81
CA SER A 525 27.73 0.26 -9.31
C SER A 525 28.90 1.22 -9.32
N LEU A 526 28.81 2.28 -10.12
CA LEU A 526 29.82 3.33 -10.18
C LEU A 526 29.60 4.32 -9.03
N VAL A 527 30.57 4.45 -8.12
CA VAL A 527 30.43 5.25 -6.89
C VAL A 527 31.46 6.37 -6.89
N ALA A 528 30.98 7.62 -6.91
CA ALA A 528 31.80 8.81 -6.87
C ALA A 528 32.51 8.95 -5.51
N SER A 529 33.84 9.11 -5.54
CA SER A 529 34.63 9.32 -4.32
C SER A 529 34.55 10.76 -3.79
N GLU A 530 34.05 11.70 -4.58
CA GLU A 530 33.81 13.09 -4.21
C GLU A 530 32.33 13.43 -4.43
N LYS A 531 31.85 14.49 -3.76
CA LYS A 531 30.46 14.92 -3.94
C LYS A 531 30.23 15.45 -5.35
N GLU A 532 29.11 15.06 -5.95
CA GLU A 532 28.66 15.56 -7.24
C GLU A 532 27.62 16.66 -7.05
N LYS A 533 27.77 17.80 -7.71
CA LYS A 533 26.68 18.77 -7.83
C LYS A 533 25.68 18.21 -8.84
N VAL A 534 24.42 18.11 -8.44
CA VAL A 534 23.35 17.53 -9.28
C VAL A 534 22.09 18.38 -9.22
N TRP A 535 21.25 18.27 -10.26
CA TRP A 535 19.92 18.86 -10.27
C TRP A 535 18.99 18.20 -9.24
N TYR A 536 18.26 19.03 -8.48
CA TYR A 536 17.25 18.61 -7.49
C TYR A 536 15.88 19.24 -7.74
N HIS A 537 15.83 20.38 -8.44
CA HIS A 537 14.62 21.09 -8.87
C HIS A 537 13.53 21.26 -7.80
N VAL A 538 13.64 22.33 -7.00
CA VAL A 538 12.55 22.83 -6.15
C VAL A 538 11.63 23.83 -6.86
N CYS A 539 11.95 24.19 -8.10
CA CYS A 539 11.19 25.16 -8.87
C CYS A 539 9.80 24.62 -9.29
N SER A 540 8.85 25.53 -9.44
CA SER A 540 7.48 25.20 -9.88
C SER A 540 7.41 24.50 -11.23
N SER A 541 8.35 24.79 -12.14
CA SER A 541 8.46 24.12 -13.44
C SER A 541 9.02 22.69 -13.38
N ARG A 542 9.45 22.23 -12.19
CA ARG A 542 10.02 20.90 -11.94
C ARG A 542 11.12 20.54 -12.95
N GLY A 543 12.02 21.49 -13.21
CA GLY A 543 13.18 21.31 -14.07
C GLY A 543 12.98 21.65 -15.54
N LYS A 544 11.74 21.83 -16.03
CA LYS A 544 11.51 22.25 -17.41
C LYS A 544 12.11 23.64 -17.66
N GLY A 545 13.14 23.70 -18.51
CA GLY A 545 13.86 24.93 -18.86
C GLY A 545 14.60 25.58 -17.69
N CYS A 546 14.92 24.83 -16.62
CA CYS A 546 15.58 25.38 -15.45
C CYS A 546 17.09 25.59 -15.70
N TYR A 547 17.61 26.76 -15.36
CA TYR A 547 19.03 27.14 -15.48
C TYR A 547 19.63 27.68 -14.16
N ASN A 548 18.91 27.48 -13.05
CA ASN A 548 19.30 27.96 -11.72
C ASN A 548 20.22 26.96 -11.02
N THR A 549 21.52 27.02 -11.35
CA THR A 549 22.58 26.11 -10.88
C THR A 549 23.06 26.38 -9.45
N ARG A 550 22.41 27.29 -8.71
CA ARG A 550 22.71 27.53 -7.29
C ARG A 550 22.22 26.36 -6.43
N LEU A 551 22.77 26.23 -5.23
CA LEU A 551 22.34 25.22 -4.27
C LEU A 551 20.94 25.52 -3.73
N LYS A 552 20.19 24.49 -3.36
CA LYS A 552 18.85 24.60 -2.79
C LYS A 552 18.81 25.52 -1.56
N GLU A 553 19.84 25.42 -0.71
CA GLU A 553 20.02 26.28 0.47
C GLU A 553 20.17 27.77 0.12
N ASP A 554 20.64 28.08 -1.09
CA ASP A 554 20.79 29.43 -1.64
C ASP A 554 19.63 29.85 -2.55
N GLY A 555 18.47 29.18 -2.45
CA GLY A 555 17.32 29.43 -3.33
C GLY A 555 17.55 28.98 -4.78
N GLY A 556 18.41 27.99 -4.97
CA GLY A 556 18.74 27.37 -6.24
C GLY A 556 18.03 26.05 -6.50
N CYS A 557 18.46 25.31 -7.53
CA CYS A 557 17.86 24.04 -7.94
C CYS A 557 18.84 22.87 -7.96
N THR A 558 20.00 22.98 -7.30
CA THR A 558 21.00 21.92 -7.20
C THR A 558 21.26 21.50 -5.76
N ILE A 559 21.86 20.32 -5.56
CA ILE A 559 22.39 19.85 -4.28
C ILE A 559 23.76 19.21 -4.49
N TRP A 560 24.51 19.04 -3.41
CA TRP A 560 25.68 18.15 -3.39
C TRP A 560 25.23 16.74 -3.05
N TYR A 561 25.43 15.83 -4.00
CA TYR A 561 25.11 14.42 -3.93
C TYR A 561 26.31 13.63 -3.42
N ASN A 562 26.12 12.87 -2.35
CA ASN A 562 27.19 12.15 -1.66
C ASN A 562 27.01 10.64 -1.80
N GLU A 563 27.54 10.07 -2.88
CA GLU A 563 27.38 8.64 -3.16
C GLU A 563 28.10 7.74 -2.16
N MET A 564 29.17 8.21 -1.52
CA MET A 564 29.83 7.45 -0.43
C MET A 564 28.91 7.28 0.78
N GLN A 565 28.12 8.30 1.11
CA GLN A 565 27.12 8.20 2.17
C GLN A 565 25.98 7.26 1.75
N LEU A 566 25.48 7.40 0.52
CA LEU A 566 24.41 6.52 0.01
C LEU A 566 24.87 5.06 -0.03
N LEU A 567 26.13 4.80 -0.41
CA LEU A 567 26.71 3.46 -0.35
C LEU A 567 26.69 2.93 1.09
N SER A 568 27.11 3.72 2.06
CA SER A 568 27.06 3.32 3.48
C SER A 568 25.63 3.00 3.94
N GLU A 569 24.63 3.79 3.52
CA GLU A 569 23.23 3.55 3.85
C GLU A 569 22.70 2.25 3.18
N ILE A 570 23.18 1.93 1.97
CA ILE A 570 22.88 0.68 1.26
C ILE A 570 23.53 -0.51 1.97
N GLU A 571 24.80 -0.43 2.35
CA GLU A 571 25.53 -1.50 3.04
C GLU A 571 24.95 -1.79 4.42
N GLU A 572 24.55 -0.74 5.15
CA GLU A 572 23.81 -0.87 6.41
C GLU A 572 22.48 -1.59 6.20
N HIS A 573 21.74 -1.22 5.15
CA HIS A 573 20.45 -1.83 4.84
C HIS A 573 20.54 -3.30 4.44
N LEU A 574 21.60 -3.66 3.70
CA LEU A 574 21.87 -5.03 3.30
C LEU A 574 22.60 -5.85 4.36
N THR A 575 23.02 -5.22 5.46
CA THR A 575 23.87 -5.81 6.49
C THR A 575 25.15 -6.46 5.94
N CYS A 576 25.69 -5.91 4.84
CA CYS A 576 26.92 -6.39 4.21
C CYS A 576 27.73 -5.26 3.55
N THR A 577 29.05 -5.39 3.57
CA THR A 577 29.95 -4.54 2.76
C THR A 577 30.00 -5.07 1.33
N ILE A 578 29.81 -4.20 0.35
CA ILE A 578 29.82 -4.59 -1.06
C ILE A 578 31.26 -4.59 -1.57
N SER A 579 31.66 -5.69 -2.21
CA SER A 579 33.00 -5.86 -2.78
C SER A 579 33.36 -4.71 -3.73
N GLN A 580 34.54 -4.13 -3.54
CA GLN A 580 35.07 -3.08 -4.41
C GLN A 580 35.94 -3.67 -5.51
N VAL A 581 35.78 -3.15 -6.73
CA VAL A 581 36.55 -3.53 -7.91
C VAL A 581 37.35 -2.32 -8.39
N GLU A 582 38.59 -2.55 -8.77
CA GLU A 582 39.47 -1.49 -9.26
C GLU A 582 38.94 -0.84 -10.55
N PRO A 583 39.38 0.38 -10.89
CA PRO A 583 38.95 1.09 -12.10
C PRO A 583 39.18 0.34 -13.44
N ASP A 584 39.99 -0.71 -13.46
CA ASP A 584 40.13 -1.56 -14.64
C ASP A 584 38.90 -2.47 -14.88
N LEU A 585 37.94 -2.46 -13.94
CA LEU A 585 36.66 -3.16 -14.00
C LEU A 585 36.80 -4.69 -14.06
N LYS A 586 37.96 -5.22 -13.67
CA LYS A 586 38.16 -6.66 -13.58
C LYS A 586 37.56 -7.17 -12.29
N VAL A 587 36.30 -7.62 -12.38
CA VAL A 587 35.63 -8.30 -11.29
C VAL A 587 36.37 -9.62 -11.02
N PRO A 588 36.93 -9.83 -9.81
CA PRO A 588 37.54 -11.10 -9.45
C PRO A 588 36.53 -12.22 -9.68
N VAL A 589 36.96 -13.28 -10.33
CA VAL A 589 36.15 -14.49 -10.41
C VAL A 589 36.21 -15.10 -9.02
N ASP A 590 35.18 -14.88 -8.21
CA ASP A 590 35.09 -15.52 -6.90
C ASP A 590 35.31 -17.03 -7.07
N GLU A 591 36.15 -17.60 -6.20
CA GLU A 591 36.47 -19.03 -6.12
C GLU A 591 35.25 -19.92 -5.81
N PHE A 592 34.04 -19.38 -5.84
CA PHE A 592 32.83 -20.04 -5.40
C PHE A 592 32.30 -21.12 -6.34
N ASP A 593 32.76 -21.26 -7.59
CA ASP A 593 32.31 -22.36 -8.46
C ASP A 593 33.09 -22.59 -9.78
N GLY A 594 34.34 -22.17 -9.87
CA GLY A 594 35.30 -22.68 -10.86
C GLY A 594 35.04 -22.50 -12.37
N LYS A 595 33.93 -21.88 -12.84
CA LYS A 595 33.67 -21.57 -14.27
C LYS A 595 32.36 -20.79 -14.53
N VAL A 596 32.05 -19.75 -13.75
CA VAL A 596 30.84 -18.95 -14.03
C VAL A 596 31.17 -17.83 -15.02
N VAL A 597 30.67 -17.95 -16.26
CA VAL A 597 30.54 -16.81 -17.18
C VAL A 597 29.16 -16.20 -16.94
N TYR A 598 29.10 -14.93 -16.53
CA TYR A 598 27.83 -14.23 -16.34
C TYR A 598 26.95 -14.36 -17.59
N GLY A 599 25.67 -14.65 -17.40
CA GLY A 599 24.76 -14.89 -18.52
C GLY A 599 24.86 -16.29 -19.18
N GLN A 600 25.74 -17.21 -18.75
CA GLN A 600 25.71 -18.62 -19.19
C GLN A 600 24.96 -19.52 -18.19
N ARG A 601 24.27 -20.56 -18.71
CA ARG A 601 23.52 -21.52 -17.89
C ARG A 601 24.51 -22.45 -17.17
N ARG A 602 24.33 -22.71 -15.87
CA ARG A 602 25.18 -23.67 -15.13
C ARG A 602 25.16 -25.03 -15.85
N ALA A 603 26.33 -25.52 -16.23
CA ALA A 603 26.50 -26.77 -16.96
C ALA A 603 26.76 -27.95 -16.02
N THR A 604 25.98 -28.12 -14.95
CA THR A 604 25.99 -29.36 -14.14
C THR A 604 24.74 -29.44 -13.29
N GLY A 605 23.96 -30.52 -13.48
CA GLY A 605 22.84 -30.87 -12.63
C GLY A 605 23.33 -31.35 -11.26
N GLY A 606 22.99 -30.60 -10.22
CA GLY A 606 22.96 -31.06 -8.84
C GLY A 606 21.53 -30.88 -8.34
N LYS A 607 20.86 -31.96 -7.95
CA LYS A 607 19.54 -31.92 -7.33
C LYS A 607 19.59 -31.00 -6.09
N ILE A 608 18.84 -29.91 -6.12
CA ILE A 608 18.55 -29.14 -4.91
C ILE A 608 17.61 -29.99 -4.07
N TRP A 609 18.11 -30.43 -2.91
CA TRP A 609 17.27 -31.02 -1.87
C TRP A 609 16.47 -29.89 -1.24
N LEU A 610 15.15 -29.97 -1.35
CA LEU A 610 14.21 -29.18 -0.55
C LEU A 610 14.38 -29.63 0.91
N ILE A 611 14.74 -28.69 1.79
CA ILE A 611 14.36 -28.72 3.20
C ILE A 611 13.53 -27.47 3.46
#